data_AF-A0A956HPA0-F1
#
_entry.id   AF-A0A956HPA0-F1
#
_cell.length_a   1.000
_cell.length_b   1.000
_cell.length_c   1.000
_cell.angle_alpha   90.00
_cell.angle_beta   90.00
_cell.angle_gamma   90.00
#
_symmetry.space_group_name_H-M   'P 1'
#
loop_
_entity.id
_entity.type
_entity.pdbx_description
1 polymer ?
#
loop_
_entity_poly.entity_id
_entity_poly.type
_entity_poly.pdbx_seq_one_letter_code
_entity_poly.pdbx_strand_id
1 'polypeptide(L)'
;MPERVEIVETAALFADGQVLTALRPRDLLSLRFSLHDLEVLAPTTPLGPHRLRARSAGARLIVDFGPQHLVEDTAARQGDGSVTGLVAPMRTALASASRLVFQVPNGEVTPLTLAALLEGMQRWTLALPGPGPRTPTATETAIELPWRCVLAPFAEDPKTITWRHALTPGDGPYAPLWFTRLTAGCEARVITSPDHPRAGPLPHAAPTAPPLLASHRRELVTLTNSHGHARVDALALSSLGGWLDAEGRWPPTPGVDLVRWIHRVAAGRDQSVRTVERGYLYPLGHEAALITVSERTPVARAGRTVAALVKRRTLLIGQRARAHAGDHDLPFAKIEILTEETGDLDTPGALGIPGDEAAFWPRSRGRPYPFSLRLWDRDQRPHEASLPLIFVKASIVEGGPGGQIAAAHLSALRSAWTSAAPRLHLGRAAIAYAASSQEQAGDTHLTTSWMRLGDALAAGPAAPWRPRLRVAEVRLPALEALVGDAQPRHIKPSPRWAGPSAPGNAGGVYAVFTDEDGGALVEHDLAFGPDRAGGLANLSLKATGLARRFGPVADDDALASGQFTPSSLLAATSRLLGGVSLRDALAASEALVRE
;
A
#
# COMPACT_ATOMS: atom_id res chain seq x y z
N MET A 1 -49.25 -14.82 -42.36
CA MET A 1 -48.90 -13.58 -41.64
C MET A 1 -47.46 -13.29 -42.04
N PRO A 2 -47.20 -12.41 -43.02
CA PRO A 2 -46.03 -12.62 -43.86
C PRO A 2 -44.73 -12.21 -43.15
N GLU A 3 -43.99 -13.23 -42.74
CA GLU A 3 -42.55 -13.30 -42.88
C GLU A 3 -42.13 -12.82 -44.28
N ARG A 4 -41.32 -11.76 -44.33
CA ARG A 4 -40.26 -11.58 -45.33
C ARG A 4 -39.38 -10.41 -44.92
N VAL A 5 -38.36 -10.75 -44.14
CA VAL A 5 -37.16 -9.92 -44.02
C VAL A 5 -36.27 -10.34 -45.19
N GLU A 6 -36.40 -9.68 -46.34
CA GLU A 6 -35.46 -9.84 -47.46
C GLU A 6 -34.36 -8.79 -47.31
N ILE A 7 -33.15 -9.28 -47.06
CA ILE A 7 -31.97 -8.45 -46.88
C ILE A 7 -31.01 -8.77 -48.00
N VAL A 8 -30.92 -7.85 -48.94
CA VAL A 8 -29.91 -7.88 -50.00
C VAL A 8 -28.90 -6.78 -49.70
N GLU A 9 -27.89 -7.13 -48.91
CA GLU A 9 -26.46 -6.89 -49.16
C GLU A 9 -25.66 -7.31 -47.91
N THR A 10 -25.08 -8.52 -47.97
CA THR A 10 -24.03 -9.12 -47.10
C THR A 10 -24.15 -9.12 -45.56
N ALA A 11 -25.14 -8.49 -44.93
CA ALA A 11 -25.35 -8.56 -43.47
C ALA A 11 -26.83 -8.71 -43.12
N ALA A 12 -27.20 -9.75 -42.36
CA ALA A 12 -28.60 -10.00 -42.04
C ALA A 12 -29.05 -9.28 -40.75
N LEU A 13 -30.15 -8.51 -40.81
CA LEU A 13 -30.86 -7.86 -39.69
C LEU A 13 -32.18 -8.58 -39.36
N PHE A 14 -32.28 -9.24 -38.22
CA PHE A 14 -33.52 -9.89 -37.77
C PHE A 14 -34.22 -9.03 -36.72
N ALA A 15 -35.55 -8.88 -36.83
CA ALA A 15 -36.36 -8.11 -35.88
C ALA A 15 -37.26 -9.05 -35.05
N ASP A 16 -37.16 -8.95 -33.73
CA ASP A 16 -38.07 -9.59 -32.76
C ASP A 16 -38.46 -8.54 -31.71
N GLY A 17 -39.69 -8.03 -31.79
CA GLY A 17 -40.11 -6.88 -30.98
C GLY A 17 -39.24 -5.63 -31.18
N GLN A 18 -38.94 -4.89 -30.11
CA GLN A 18 -38.10 -3.68 -30.12
C GLN A 18 -36.58 -3.98 -30.27
N VAL A 19 -36.19 -5.20 -30.65
CA VAL A 19 -34.78 -5.62 -30.73
C VAL A 19 -34.43 -6.11 -32.13
N LEU A 20 -33.27 -5.69 -32.62
CA LEU A 20 -32.70 -6.07 -33.91
C LEU A 20 -31.36 -6.76 -33.69
N THR A 21 -31.06 -7.80 -34.45
CA THR A 21 -29.74 -8.47 -34.41
C THR A 21 -29.06 -8.34 -35.75
N ALA A 22 -27.83 -7.82 -35.78
CA ALA A 22 -27.00 -7.68 -36.97
C ALA A 22 -25.81 -8.64 -36.93
N LEU A 23 -25.65 -9.44 -37.99
CA LEU A 23 -24.51 -10.32 -38.17
C LEU A 23 -23.84 -10.03 -39.52
N ARG A 24 -22.52 -9.83 -39.48
CA ARG A 24 -21.68 -9.69 -40.69
C ARG A 24 -20.47 -10.63 -40.56
N PRO A 25 -20.57 -11.86 -41.09
CA PRO A 25 -19.53 -12.86 -40.92
C PRO A 25 -18.16 -12.46 -41.46
N ARG A 26 -18.12 -11.64 -42.52
CA ARG A 26 -16.88 -11.25 -43.21
C ARG A 26 -15.86 -10.57 -42.29
N ASP A 27 -16.32 -9.74 -41.36
CA ASP A 27 -15.50 -9.02 -40.38
C ASP A 27 -15.91 -9.32 -38.93
N LEU A 28 -16.66 -10.40 -38.72
CA LEU A 28 -17.14 -10.89 -37.43
C LEU A 28 -17.98 -9.87 -36.64
N LEU A 29 -18.65 -8.92 -37.29
CA LEU A 29 -19.59 -8.03 -36.60
C LEU A 29 -20.77 -8.86 -36.07
N SER A 30 -21.03 -8.72 -34.78
CA SER A 30 -22.21 -9.26 -34.11
C SER A 30 -22.68 -8.22 -33.10
N LEU A 31 -23.80 -7.57 -33.41
CA LEU A 31 -24.37 -6.50 -32.59
C LEU A 31 -25.86 -6.75 -32.39
N ARG A 32 -26.36 -6.38 -31.22
CA ARG A 32 -27.79 -6.28 -30.96
C ARG A 32 -28.14 -4.81 -30.77
N PHE A 33 -29.20 -4.37 -31.44
CA PHE A 33 -29.74 -3.02 -31.33
C PHE A 33 -31.09 -3.08 -30.65
N SER A 34 -31.28 -2.34 -29.55
CA SER A 34 -32.57 -2.19 -28.90
C SER A 34 -33.12 -0.79 -29.14
N LEU A 35 -34.40 -0.71 -29.50
CA LEU A 35 -35.12 0.48 -29.93
C LEU A 35 -35.95 1.03 -28.77
N HIS A 36 -35.53 2.15 -28.18
CA HIS A 36 -36.28 2.82 -27.12
C HIS A 36 -36.90 4.12 -27.65
N ASP A 37 -38.22 4.28 -27.53
CA ASP A 37 -38.96 5.43 -28.07
C ASP A 37 -38.74 5.68 -29.58
N LEU A 38 -38.44 4.61 -30.32
CA LEU A 38 -38.27 4.61 -31.77
C LEU A 38 -39.43 3.89 -32.45
N GLU A 39 -39.77 4.34 -33.66
CA GLU A 39 -40.81 3.78 -34.51
C GLU A 39 -40.24 3.24 -35.81
N VAL A 40 -40.64 2.02 -36.16
CA VAL A 40 -40.35 1.44 -37.47
C VAL A 40 -41.48 1.80 -38.43
N LEU A 41 -41.15 2.59 -39.44
CA LEU A 41 -42.03 3.00 -40.53
C LEU A 41 -41.86 2.09 -41.74
N ALA A 42 -42.92 1.95 -42.52
CA ALA A 42 -42.88 1.27 -43.80
C ALA A 42 -41.92 1.98 -44.79
N PRO A 43 -41.37 1.24 -45.76
CA PRO A 43 -40.63 1.81 -46.89
C PRO A 43 -41.45 2.87 -47.63
N THR A 44 -40.78 3.87 -48.21
CA THR A 44 -41.42 4.82 -49.14
C THR A 44 -41.60 4.26 -50.54
N THR A 45 -40.87 3.20 -50.88
CA THR A 45 -40.92 2.52 -52.18
C THR A 45 -41.06 1.01 -51.94
N PRO A 46 -41.68 0.25 -52.87
CA PRO A 46 -41.90 -1.20 -52.68
C PRO A 46 -40.64 -2.03 -52.41
N LEU A 47 -39.48 -1.56 -52.90
CA LEU A 47 -38.17 -2.21 -52.76
C LEU A 47 -37.23 -1.47 -51.77
N GLY A 48 -37.71 -0.41 -51.12
CA GLY A 48 -36.90 0.38 -50.19
C GLY A 48 -36.79 -0.28 -48.81
N PRO A 49 -35.79 0.09 -48.00
CA PRO A 49 -35.73 -0.37 -46.62
C PRO A 49 -36.84 0.25 -45.77
N HIS A 50 -37.21 -0.43 -44.68
CA HIS A 50 -37.95 0.19 -43.58
C HIS A 50 -37.19 1.41 -43.06
N ARG A 51 -37.84 2.26 -42.26
CA ARG A 51 -37.20 3.46 -41.69
C ARG A 51 -37.44 3.53 -40.19
N LEU A 52 -36.50 4.10 -39.45
CA LEU A 52 -36.59 4.40 -38.04
C LEU A 52 -36.90 5.87 -37.84
N ARG A 53 -37.88 6.20 -36.99
CA ARG A 53 -38.23 7.57 -36.59
C ARG A 53 -38.20 7.72 -35.07
N ALA A 54 -37.57 8.79 -34.57
CA ALA A 54 -37.67 9.17 -33.16
C ALA A 54 -39.09 9.65 -32.80
N ARG A 55 -39.71 9.07 -31.76
CA ARG A 55 -41.05 9.47 -31.27
C ARG A 55 -41.00 10.66 -30.31
N SER A 56 -39.88 10.84 -29.62
CA SER A 56 -39.68 11.84 -28.58
C SER A 56 -38.20 12.24 -28.51
N ALA A 57 -37.88 13.28 -27.72
CA ALA A 57 -36.49 13.59 -27.36
C ALA A 57 -35.82 12.51 -26.47
N GLY A 58 -36.63 11.59 -25.92
CA GLY A 58 -36.18 10.42 -25.17
C GLY A 58 -35.75 9.25 -26.05
N ALA A 59 -35.89 9.33 -27.38
CA ALA A 59 -35.52 8.25 -28.29
C ALA A 59 -34.04 7.85 -28.13
N ARG A 60 -33.79 6.54 -27.97
CA ARG A 60 -32.44 5.96 -27.85
C ARG A 60 -32.28 4.75 -28.76
N LEU A 61 -31.12 4.68 -29.42
CA LEU A 61 -30.59 3.44 -29.97
C LEU A 61 -29.61 2.85 -28.97
N ILE A 62 -29.93 1.67 -28.43
CA ILE A 62 -29.04 0.93 -27.52
C ILE A 62 -28.29 -0.10 -28.36
N VAL A 63 -26.96 -0.10 -28.30
CA VAL A 63 -26.09 -1.03 -29.02
C VAL A 63 -25.39 -1.92 -28.01
N ASP A 64 -25.79 -3.18 -27.97
CA ASP A 64 -25.26 -4.19 -27.07
C ASP A 64 -24.08 -4.95 -27.71
N PHE A 65 -23.03 -5.10 -26.92
CA PHE A 65 -21.83 -5.86 -27.22
C PHE A 65 -21.71 -7.05 -26.26
N GLY A 66 -21.09 -8.13 -26.73
CA GLY A 66 -20.66 -9.20 -25.85
C GLY A 66 -19.63 -8.74 -24.79
N PRO A 67 -19.13 -9.65 -23.94
CA PRO A 67 -18.09 -9.34 -22.97
C PRO A 67 -16.88 -8.63 -23.60
N GLN A 68 -16.48 -7.50 -23.01
CA GLN A 68 -15.35 -6.71 -23.51
C GLN A 68 -14.03 -7.05 -22.81
N HIS A 69 -14.08 -7.82 -21.73
CA HIS A 69 -12.90 -8.22 -20.98
C HIS A 69 -12.99 -9.67 -20.50
N LEU A 70 -11.86 -10.37 -20.55
CA LEU A 70 -11.59 -11.66 -19.95
C LEU A 70 -10.45 -11.46 -18.94
N VAL A 71 -10.77 -11.51 -17.65
CA VAL A 71 -9.74 -11.49 -16.61
C VAL A 71 -9.17 -12.89 -16.41
N GLU A 72 -7.89 -12.96 -16.09
CA GLU A 72 -7.14 -14.19 -15.84
C GLU A 72 -6.43 -14.08 -14.48
N ASP A 73 -6.17 -15.21 -13.81
CA ASP A 73 -5.27 -15.24 -12.66
C ASP A 73 -3.85 -14.77 -13.06
N THR A 74 -3.14 -14.20 -12.09
CA THR A 74 -1.73 -13.83 -12.25
C THR A 74 -0.80 -14.88 -11.62
N ALA A 75 0.29 -15.18 -12.30
CA ALA A 75 1.47 -15.79 -11.70
C ALA A 75 2.27 -14.72 -10.95
N ALA A 76 3.06 -15.09 -9.95
CA ALA A 76 3.82 -14.15 -9.13
C ALA A 76 5.33 -14.32 -9.35
N ARG A 77 6.01 -13.24 -9.72
CA ARG A 77 7.47 -13.17 -9.67
C ARG A 77 7.92 -12.98 -8.23
N GLN A 78 8.84 -13.84 -7.78
CA GLN A 78 9.44 -13.79 -6.45
C GLN A 78 10.76 -13.00 -6.48
N GLY A 79 11.30 -12.65 -5.31
CA GLY A 79 12.54 -11.89 -5.20
C GLY A 79 13.80 -12.65 -5.59
N ASP A 80 13.73 -13.97 -5.78
CA ASP A 80 14.79 -14.76 -6.42
C ASP A 80 14.71 -14.79 -7.96
N GLY A 81 13.68 -14.15 -8.55
CA GLY A 81 13.41 -14.12 -9.98
C GLY A 81 12.56 -15.29 -10.49
N SER A 82 12.26 -16.28 -9.64
CA SER A 82 11.38 -17.38 -10.00
C SER A 82 9.93 -16.91 -10.19
N VAL A 83 9.16 -17.67 -10.98
CA VAL A 83 7.73 -17.40 -11.21
C VAL A 83 6.92 -18.55 -10.63
N THR A 84 6.04 -18.24 -9.69
CA THR A 84 5.16 -19.20 -9.00
C THR A 84 3.70 -18.92 -9.33
N GLY A 85 2.78 -19.83 -8.97
CA GLY A 85 1.35 -19.64 -9.21
C GLY A 85 0.91 -19.82 -10.67
N LEU A 86 1.80 -20.25 -11.55
CA LEU A 86 1.43 -20.68 -12.90
C LEU A 86 0.75 -22.05 -12.79
N VAL A 87 -0.58 -22.08 -12.62
CA VAL A 87 -1.40 -23.32 -12.62
C VAL A 87 -2.27 -23.34 -13.87
N ALA A 88 -2.27 -24.45 -14.62
CA ALA A 88 -3.01 -24.59 -15.87
C ALA A 88 -4.18 -25.59 -15.69
N PRO A 89 -5.37 -25.32 -16.26
CA PRO A 89 -5.74 -24.07 -16.94
C PRO A 89 -5.75 -22.90 -15.95
N MET A 90 -5.34 -21.71 -16.40
CA MET A 90 -5.46 -20.51 -15.57
C MET A 90 -6.95 -20.24 -15.34
N ARG A 91 -7.34 -19.86 -14.12
CA ARG A 91 -8.73 -19.46 -13.88
C ARG A 91 -8.98 -18.14 -14.57
N THR A 92 -10.15 -18.05 -15.18
CA THR A 92 -10.58 -16.90 -15.96
C THR A 92 -12.02 -16.55 -15.63
N ALA A 93 -12.38 -15.29 -15.79
CA ALA A 93 -13.78 -14.87 -15.77
C ALA A 93 -14.04 -13.85 -16.88
N LEU A 94 -15.22 -13.95 -17.48
CA LEU A 94 -15.70 -12.98 -18.46
C LEU A 94 -16.37 -11.80 -17.73
N ALA A 95 -16.21 -10.61 -18.30
CA ALA A 95 -17.02 -9.45 -17.97
C ALA A 95 -18.48 -9.65 -18.42
N SER A 96 -19.39 -8.84 -17.89
CA SER A 96 -20.76 -8.77 -18.42
C SER A 96 -20.79 -8.11 -19.80
N ALA A 97 -21.95 -8.16 -20.44
CA ALA A 97 -22.20 -7.42 -21.68
C ALA A 97 -21.98 -5.92 -21.48
N SER A 98 -21.47 -5.26 -22.52
CA SER A 98 -21.30 -3.81 -22.57
C SER A 98 -22.32 -3.19 -23.51
N ARG A 99 -22.65 -1.92 -23.31
CA ARG A 99 -23.55 -1.18 -24.21
C ARG A 99 -23.09 0.25 -24.46
N LEU A 100 -23.26 0.69 -25.70
CA LEU A 100 -23.22 2.10 -26.07
C LEU A 100 -24.66 2.55 -26.34
N VAL A 101 -25.08 3.67 -25.78
CA VAL A 101 -26.43 4.18 -25.98
C VAL A 101 -26.37 5.54 -26.65
N PHE A 102 -27.06 5.69 -27.77
CA PHE A 102 -27.06 6.90 -28.58
C PHE A 102 -28.42 7.59 -28.51
N GLN A 103 -28.43 8.90 -28.32
CA GLN A 103 -29.62 9.74 -28.39
C GLN A 103 -29.96 10.00 -29.86
N VAL A 104 -31.12 9.54 -30.30
CA VAL A 104 -31.59 9.81 -31.66
C VAL A 104 -32.33 11.16 -31.64
N PRO A 105 -31.86 12.18 -32.38
CA PRO A 105 -32.50 13.49 -32.46
C PRO A 105 -34.00 13.39 -32.76
N ASN A 106 -34.79 14.22 -32.07
CA ASN A 106 -36.24 14.26 -32.28
C ASN A 106 -36.56 14.62 -33.74
N GLY A 107 -37.45 13.86 -34.36
CA GLY A 107 -37.82 14.02 -35.77
C GLY A 107 -36.83 13.42 -36.77
N GLU A 108 -35.69 12.87 -36.34
CA GLU A 108 -34.78 12.16 -37.25
C GLU A 108 -35.46 10.92 -37.83
N VAL A 109 -35.33 10.76 -39.14
CA VAL A 109 -35.79 9.58 -39.88
C VAL A 109 -34.58 8.97 -40.60
N THR A 110 -34.23 7.74 -40.24
CA THR A 110 -33.04 7.04 -40.77
C THR A 110 -33.45 5.71 -41.41
N PRO A 111 -32.90 5.29 -42.57
CA PRO A 111 -33.14 3.96 -43.11
C PRO A 111 -32.80 2.86 -42.08
N LEU A 112 -33.66 1.87 -41.93
CA LEU A 112 -33.43 0.70 -41.07
C LEU A 112 -32.52 -0.29 -41.82
N THR A 113 -31.25 0.08 -41.92
CA THR A 113 -30.19 -0.73 -42.52
C THR A 113 -28.96 -0.72 -41.61
N LEU A 114 -28.12 -1.76 -41.67
CA LEU A 114 -26.93 -1.82 -40.81
C LEU A 114 -26.01 -0.61 -41.07
N ALA A 115 -25.76 -0.27 -42.33
CA ALA A 115 -24.91 0.87 -42.69
C ALA A 115 -25.43 2.19 -42.09
N ALA A 116 -26.73 2.45 -42.17
CA ALA A 116 -27.33 3.67 -41.64
C ALA A 116 -27.35 3.71 -40.09
N LEU A 117 -27.53 2.56 -39.43
CA LEU A 117 -27.40 2.47 -37.96
C LEU A 117 -25.96 2.73 -37.51
N LEU A 118 -24.99 2.14 -38.20
CA LEU A 118 -23.57 2.38 -37.96
C LEU A 118 -23.20 3.86 -38.21
N GLU A 119 -23.67 4.44 -39.31
CA GLU A 119 -23.51 5.88 -39.57
C GLU A 119 -24.15 6.73 -38.47
N GLY A 120 -25.33 6.36 -37.98
CA GLY A 120 -25.98 6.97 -36.82
C GLY A 120 -25.10 6.97 -35.57
N MET A 121 -24.45 5.85 -35.25
CA MET A 121 -23.50 5.74 -34.12
C MET A 121 -22.31 6.71 -34.23
N GLN A 122 -21.94 7.17 -35.43
CA GLN A 122 -20.85 8.15 -35.62
C GLN A 122 -21.31 9.60 -35.44
N ARG A 123 -22.63 9.87 -35.57
CA ARG A 123 -23.21 11.21 -35.57
C ARG A 123 -23.99 11.54 -34.29
N TRP A 124 -24.64 10.54 -33.70
CA TRP A 124 -25.51 10.71 -32.54
C TRP A 124 -24.73 10.85 -31.24
N THR A 125 -25.28 11.61 -30.31
CA THR A 125 -24.65 11.87 -29.01
C THR A 125 -24.85 10.68 -28.07
N LEU A 126 -23.83 10.30 -27.30
CA LEU A 126 -23.97 9.27 -26.28
C LEU A 126 -24.94 9.72 -25.15
N ALA A 127 -25.76 8.79 -24.68
CA ALA A 127 -26.47 8.90 -23.41
C ALA A 127 -25.54 8.39 -22.31
N LEU A 128 -24.99 9.31 -21.52
CA LEU A 128 -24.04 9.01 -20.45
C LEU A 128 -24.75 8.94 -19.09
N PRO A 129 -24.25 8.13 -18.14
CA PRO A 129 -24.73 8.16 -16.76
C PRO A 129 -24.50 9.53 -16.12
N GLY A 130 -25.40 9.90 -15.22
CA GLY A 130 -25.32 11.11 -14.40
C GLY A 130 -24.11 11.15 -13.44
N PRO A 131 -23.98 12.22 -12.64
CA PRO A 131 -22.88 12.37 -11.69
C PRO A 131 -22.93 11.33 -10.57
N GLY A 132 -21.75 11.03 -10.02
CA GLY A 132 -21.55 10.13 -8.87
C GLY A 132 -21.59 8.62 -9.16
N PRO A 133 -21.15 7.79 -8.20
CA PRO A 133 -21.20 6.34 -8.30
C PRO A 133 -22.64 5.80 -8.24
N ARG A 134 -23.09 5.11 -9.29
CA ARG A 134 -24.40 4.44 -9.32
C ARG A 134 -24.46 3.37 -10.40
N THR A 135 -25.44 2.49 -10.34
CA THR A 135 -25.71 1.57 -11.45
C THR A 135 -26.29 2.36 -12.65
N PRO A 136 -25.72 2.26 -13.87
CA PRO A 136 -26.31 2.85 -15.06
C PRO A 136 -27.66 2.23 -15.40
N THR A 137 -28.63 3.03 -15.84
CA THR A 137 -29.92 2.52 -16.32
C THR A 137 -29.77 1.85 -17.68
N ALA A 138 -30.76 1.04 -18.11
CA ALA A 138 -30.71 0.36 -19.41
C ALA A 138 -30.57 1.32 -20.62
N THR A 139 -30.97 2.58 -20.47
CA THR A 139 -30.91 3.63 -21.49
C THR A 139 -29.67 4.53 -21.38
N GLU A 140 -28.66 4.09 -20.63
CA GLU A 140 -27.37 4.77 -20.45
C GLU A 140 -26.20 3.88 -20.85
N THR A 141 -25.14 4.51 -21.36
CA THR A 141 -23.89 3.84 -21.76
C THR A 141 -23.22 3.19 -20.54
N ALA A 142 -22.78 1.94 -20.72
CA ALA A 142 -22.11 1.16 -19.67
C ALA A 142 -21.15 0.16 -20.31
N ILE A 143 -19.85 0.36 -20.11
CA ILE A 143 -18.79 -0.46 -20.72
C ILE A 143 -18.08 -1.22 -19.60
N GLU A 144 -18.23 -2.53 -19.51
CA GLU A 144 -17.48 -3.33 -18.53
C GLU A 144 -16.10 -3.72 -19.08
N LEU A 145 -15.14 -2.82 -18.88
CA LEU A 145 -13.75 -2.95 -19.30
C LEU A 145 -12.92 -1.97 -18.46
N PRO A 146 -12.13 -2.39 -17.46
CA PRO A 146 -11.79 -3.77 -17.13
C PRO A 146 -12.89 -4.56 -16.42
N TRP A 147 -12.63 -5.85 -16.19
CA TRP A 147 -13.54 -6.77 -15.51
C TRP A 147 -14.01 -6.19 -14.17
N ARG A 148 -15.33 -6.17 -13.98
CA ARG A 148 -16.04 -5.60 -12.82
C ARG A 148 -15.80 -4.10 -12.59
N CYS A 149 -15.33 -3.38 -13.59
CA CYS A 149 -15.31 -1.92 -13.63
C CYS A 149 -16.21 -1.46 -14.78
N VAL A 150 -17.36 -0.89 -14.46
CA VAL A 150 -18.25 -0.31 -15.47
C VAL A 150 -17.80 1.11 -15.77
N LEU A 151 -17.12 1.29 -16.89
CA LEU A 151 -16.69 2.56 -17.43
C LEU A 151 -17.81 3.29 -18.19
N ALA A 152 -17.77 4.61 -18.14
CA ALA A 152 -18.40 5.47 -19.13
C ALA A 152 -17.40 6.57 -19.55
N PRO A 153 -17.28 6.88 -20.85
CA PRO A 153 -16.58 8.06 -21.32
C PRO A 153 -17.13 9.33 -20.67
N PHE A 154 -16.28 10.33 -20.51
CA PHE A 154 -16.60 11.63 -19.94
C PHE A 154 -15.97 12.75 -20.76
N ALA A 155 -16.77 13.79 -20.98
CA ALA A 155 -16.37 15.08 -21.52
C ALA A 155 -17.40 16.11 -21.05
N GLU A 156 -17.01 17.38 -20.91
CA GLU A 156 -17.92 18.47 -20.52
C GLU A 156 -19.09 18.62 -21.51
N ASP A 157 -18.81 18.53 -22.82
CA ASP A 157 -19.82 18.38 -23.86
C ASP A 157 -19.82 16.94 -24.40
N PRO A 158 -20.84 16.13 -24.11
CA PRO A 158 -20.97 14.76 -24.61
C PRO A 158 -20.93 14.64 -26.14
N LYS A 159 -21.22 15.71 -26.90
CA LYS A 159 -21.12 15.70 -28.37
C LYS A 159 -19.68 15.59 -28.87
N THR A 160 -18.70 15.92 -28.05
CA THR A 160 -17.28 15.79 -28.40
C THR A 160 -16.82 14.32 -28.37
N ILE A 161 -17.56 13.45 -27.68
CA ILE A 161 -17.27 12.02 -27.62
C ILE A 161 -17.78 11.35 -28.89
N THR A 162 -16.90 11.20 -29.87
CA THR A 162 -17.24 10.64 -31.18
C THR A 162 -16.61 9.26 -31.39
N TRP A 163 -17.33 8.42 -32.13
CA TRP A 163 -16.93 7.05 -32.44
C TRP A 163 -16.71 6.89 -33.94
N ARG A 164 -15.82 5.97 -34.31
CA ARG A 164 -15.54 5.64 -35.71
C ARG A 164 -15.37 4.14 -35.90
N HIS A 165 -15.92 3.65 -36.99
CA HIS A 165 -15.84 2.26 -37.43
C HIS A 165 -16.05 2.18 -38.95
N ALA A 166 -15.78 1.00 -39.51
CA ALA A 166 -16.08 0.72 -40.91
C ALA A 166 -17.59 0.43 -41.10
N LEU A 167 -18.19 1.08 -42.10
CA LEU A 167 -19.61 0.86 -42.46
C LEU A 167 -19.79 -0.42 -43.28
N THR A 168 -18.77 -0.81 -44.06
CA THR A 168 -18.71 -2.05 -44.84
C THR A 168 -17.43 -2.83 -44.50
N PRO A 169 -17.39 -4.15 -44.71
CA PRO A 169 -16.14 -4.92 -44.60
C PRO A 169 -15.13 -4.47 -45.66
N GLY A 170 -13.84 -4.70 -45.40
CA GLY A 170 -12.80 -4.48 -46.42
C GLY A 170 -12.92 -5.47 -47.59
N ASP A 171 -12.60 -5.00 -48.80
CA ASP A 171 -12.74 -5.77 -50.05
C ASP A 171 -11.65 -6.84 -50.27
N GLY A 172 -10.61 -6.84 -49.44
CA GLY A 172 -9.49 -7.78 -49.53
C GLY A 172 -9.85 -9.23 -49.16
N PRO A 173 -8.91 -10.17 -49.39
CA PRO A 173 -9.06 -11.58 -49.03
C PRO A 173 -9.11 -11.82 -47.52
N TYR A 174 -8.61 -10.87 -46.74
CA TYR A 174 -8.73 -10.82 -45.28
C TYR A 174 -9.37 -9.50 -44.88
N ALA A 175 -10.51 -9.57 -44.18
CA ALA A 175 -11.10 -8.39 -43.57
C ALA A 175 -10.63 -8.28 -42.11
N PRO A 176 -10.24 -7.09 -41.64
CA PRO A 176 -9.95 -6.90 -40.23
C PRO A 176 -11.21 -7.12 -39.40
N LEU A 177 -11.05 -7.59 -38.16
CA LEU A 177 -12.13 -7.67 -37.19
C LEU A 177 -12.81 -6.30 -37.08
N TRP A 178 -14.14 -6.28 -37.15
CA TRP A 178 -14.91 -5.06 -36.95
C TRP A 178 -14.81 -4.60 -35.49
N PHE A 179 -14.55 -3.32 -35.30
CA PHE A 179 -14.61 -2.66 -34.01
C PHE A 179 -15.11 -1.23 -34.19
N THR A 180 -15.70 -0.68 -33.12
CA THR A 180 -15.94 0.76 -32.98
C THR A 180 -14.97 1.34 -31.98
N ARG A 181 -14.35 2.47 -32.31
CA ARG A 181 -13.37 3.13 -31.46
C ARG A 181 -13.69 4.59 -31.22
N LEU A 182 -13.24 5.09 -30.08
CA LEU A 182 -13.17 6.50 -29.81
C LEU A 182 -12.19 7.18 -30.80
N THR A 183 -12.53 8.36 -31.31
CA THR A 183 -11.74 9.06 -32.35
C THR A 183 -10.54 9.84 -31.81
N ALA A 184 -10.66 10.37 -30.59
CA ALA A 184 -9.63 11.10 -29.85
C ALA A 184 -9.65 10.64 -28.40
N GLY A 185 -8.55 10.84 -27.66
CA GLY A 185 -8.52 10.54 -26.24
C GLY A 185 -9.60 11.33 -25.48
N CYS A 186 -10.20 10.72 -24.46
CA CYS A 186 -11.17 11.37 -23.58
C CYS A 186 -10.84 11.08 -22.13
N GLU A 187 -11.66 11.58 -21.22
CA GLU A 187 -11.66 11.12 -19.85
C GLU A 187 -12.69 10.00 -19.66
N ALA A 188 -12.58 9.23 -18.59
CA ALA A 188 -13.55 8.22 -18.24
C ALA A 188 -13.73 8.11 -16.72
N ARG A 189 -14.94 7.70 -16.36
CA ARG A 189 -15.33 7.40 -14.99
C ARG A 189 -15.57 5.90 -14.86
N VAL A 190 -15.07 5.30 -13.78
CA VAL A 190 -15.54 3.98 -13.33
C VAL A 190 -16.81 4.24 -12.52
N ILE A 191 -17.95 4.13 -13.18
CA ILE A 191 -19.26 4.54 -12.66
C ILE A 191 -19.74 3.61 -11.53
N THR A 192 -19.46 2.32 -11.64
CA THR A 192 -19.77 1.35 -10.59
C THR A 192 -18.86 0.13 -10.68
N SER A 193 -18.75 -0.58 -9.57
CA SER A 193 -18.16 -1.90 -9.47
C SER A 193 -18.98 -2.72 -8.49
N PRO A 194 -19.27 -3.99 -8.78
CA PRO A 194 -19.89 -4.87 -7.81
C PRO A 194 -18.98 -5.24 -6.62
N ASP A 195 -17.72 -4.77 -6.56
CA ASP A 195 -16.89 -4.83 -5.33
C ASP A 195 -17.11 -3.65 -4.39
N HIS A 196 -17.88 -2.66 -4.84
CA HIS A 196 -18.27 -1.52 -4.02
C HIS A 196 -19.30 -2.00 -2.97
N PRO A 197 -19.27 -1.51 -1.70
CA PRO A 197 -20.05 -2.05 -0.57
C PRO A 197 -21.58 -2.08 -0.72
N ARG A 198 -22.12 -1.61 -1.84
CA ARG A 198 -23.55 -1.56 -2.16
C ARG A 198 -24.01 -2.66 -3.13
N ALA A 199 -23.14 -3.60 -3.50
CA ALA A 199 -23.47 -4.64 -4.47
C ALA A 199 -23.73 -6.00 -3.80
N GLY A 200 -24.74 -6.72 -4.29
CA GLY A 200 -25.08 -8.08 -3.85
C GLY A 200 -24.04 -9.14 -4.28
N PRO A 201 -24.23 -10.41 -3.87
CA PRO A 201 -23.29 -11.49 -4.16
C PRO A 201 -23.13 -11.71 -5.67
N LEU A 202 -21.93 -12.13 -6.07
CA LEU A 202 -21.56 -12.29 -7.47
C LEU A 202 -21.95 -13.68 -8.00
N PRO A 203 -22.51 -13.76 -9.21
CA PRO A 203 -22.55 -15.01 -9.94
C PRO A 203 -21.14 -15.28 -10.50
N HIS A 204 -20.66 -16.53 -10.40
CA HIS A 204 -19.37 -17.07 -10.87
C HIS A 204 -18.20 -17.05 -9.86
N ALA A 205 -17.42 -18.14 -9.88
CA ALA A 205 -16.15 -18.23 -9.17
C ALA A 205 -15.14 -17.29 -9.83
N ALA A 206 -14.88 -16.14 -9.19
CA ALA A 206 -13.89 -15.17 -9.65
C ALA A 206 -12.47 -15.77 -9.67
N PRO A 207 -11.56 -15.26 -10.52
CA PRO A 207 -10.13 -15.49 -10.36
C PRO A 207 -9.75 -15.07 -8.93
N THR A 208 -8.91 -15.86 -8.25
CA THR A 208 -8.53 -15.51 -6.87
C THR A 208 -7.33 -14.61 -6.82
N ALA A 209 -6.58 -14.45 -7.91
CA ALA A 209 -5.41 -13.59 -8.00
C ALA A 209 -5.43 -12.72 -9.27
N PRO A 210 -6.50 -11.93 -9.54
CA PRO A 210 -6.55 -11.03 -10.69
C PRO A 210 -5.49 -9.91 -10.61
N PRO A 211 -5.15 -9.23 -11.73
CA PRO A 211 -4.26 -8.07 -11.73
C PRO A 211 -4.78 -6.91 -10.88
N LEU A 212 -6.05 -6.56 -11.03
CA LEU A 212 -6.76 -5.61 -10.17
C LEU A 212 -7.44 -6.35 -9.02
N LEU A 213 -7.17 -5.95 -7.78
CA LEU A 213 -7.83 -6.48 -6.59
C LEU A 213 -9.21 -5.85 -6.38
N ALA A 214 -10.02 -6.42 -5.49
CA ALA A 214 -11.35 -5.89 -5.19
C ALA A 214 -11.27 -4.49 -4.56
N SER A 215 -10.30 -4.30 -3.66
CA SER A 215 -9.90 -2.98 -3.13
C SER A 215 -9.63 -1.96 -4.24
N HIS A 216 -8.78 -2.28 -5.23
CA HIS A 216 -8.48 -1.37 -6.34
C HIS A 216 -9.74 -0.94 -7.12
N ARG A 217 -10.63 -1.89 -7.45
CA ARG A 217 -11.86 -1.58 -8.21
C ARG A 217 -12.81 -0.66 -7.42
N ARG A 218 -12.90 -0.85 -6.10
CA ARG A 218 -13.65 0.03 -5.21
C ARG A 218 -13.05 1.44 -5.18
N GLU A 219 -11.73 1.54 -5.05
CA GLU A 219 -11.04 2.83 -5.02
C GLU A 219 -11.12 3.56 -6.36
N LEU A 220 -11.04 2.86 -7.48
CA LEU A 220 -11.23 3.46 -8.81
C LEU A 220 -12.62 4.10 -8.96
N VAL A 221 -13.67 3.50 -8.40
CA VAL A 221 -15.01 4.11 -8.35
C VAL A 221 -14.94 5.42 -7.55
N THR A 222 -14.36 5.42 -6.35
CA THR A 222 -14.24 6.65 -5.53
C THR A 222 -13.42 7.74 -6.21
N LEU A 223 -12.25 7.38 -6.74
CA LEU A 223 -11.28 8.31 -7.29
C LEU A 223 -11.79 8.95 -8.58
N THR A 224 -12.25 8.14 -9.54
CA THR A 224 -12.70 8.65 -10.85
C THR A 224 -13.96 9.50 -10.79
N ASN A 225 -14.75 9.40 -9.70
CA ASN A 225 -15.98 10.16 -9.52
C ASN A 225 -15.81 11.41 -8.66
N SER A 226 -14.80 11.48 -7.79
CA SER A 226 -14.69 12.55 -6.79
C SER A 226 -13.34 13.28 -6.74
N HIS A 227 -12.28 12.73 -7.36
CA HIS A 227 -10.91 13.24 -7.23
C HIS A 227 -10.22 13.52 -8.57
N GLY A 228 -10.93 13.34 -9.69
CA GLY A 228 -10.43 13.52 -11.04
C GLY A 228 -10.68 12.27 -11.90
N HIS A 229 -10.98 12.46 -13.18
CA HIS A 229 -11.30 11.38 -14.09
C HIS A 229 -10.04 10.66 -14.59
N ALA A 230 -10.19 9.42 -15.09
CA ALA A 230 -9.08 8.72 -15.72
C ALA A 230 -8.93 9.17 -17.17
N ARG A 231 -7.71 9.42 -17.64
CA ARG A 231 -7.43 9.65 -19.06
C ARG A 231 -7.56 8.32 -19.81
N VAL A 232 -8.19 8.37 -20.97
CA VAL A 232 -8.32 7.24 -21.90
C VAL A 232 -7.72 7.65 -23.23
N ASP A 233 -6.55 7.09 -23.54
CA ASP A 233 -5.83 7.39 -24.78
C ASP A 233 -6.36 6.53 -25.94
N ALA A 234 -6.86 5.33 -25.64
CA ALA A 234 -7.52 4.46 -26.61
C ALA A 234 -8.65 3.66 -25.97
N LEU A 235 -9.80 3.60 -26.66
CA LEU A 235 -10.94 2.75 -26.33
C LEU A 235 -11.58 2.22 -27.61
N ALA A 236 -11.72 0.90 -27.71
CA ALA A 236 -12.43 0.26 -28.81
C ALA A 236 -13.21 -0.95 -28.34
N LEU A 237 -14.37 -1.21 -28.95
CA LEU A 237 -15.26 -2.33 -28.64
C LEU A 237 -15.48 -3.18 -29.89
N SER A 238 -15.51 -4.50 -29.72
CA SER A 238 -15.84 -5.46 -30.80
C SER A 238 -16.73 -6.59 -30.29
N SER A 239 -17.14 -7.48 -31.19
CA SER A 239 -17.83 -8.73 -30.84
C SER A 239 -16.94 -9.73 -30.08
N LEU A 240 -15.61 -9.58 -30.12
CA LEU A 240 -14.64 -10.53 -29.55
C LEU A 240 -13.80 -9.96 -28.39
N GLY A 241 -14.15 -8.78 -27.88
CA GLY A 241 -13.44 -8.11 -26.79
C GLY A 241 -13.05 -6.67 -27.11
N GLY A 242 -12.66 -5.93 -26.08
CA GLY A 242 -12.32 -4.51 -26.19
C GLY A 242 -10.82 -4.22 -26.15
N TRP A 243 -10.47 -2.98 -26.44
CA TRP A 243 -9.15 -2.40 -26.24
C TRP A 243 -9.27 -1.21 -25.32
N LEU A 244 -8.30 -1.08 -24.41
CA LEU A 244 -8.24 0.02 -23.46
C LEU A 244 -6.77 0.41 -23.27
N ASP A 245 -6.48 1.70 -23.34
CA ASP A 245 -5.29 2.31 -22.74
C ASP A 245 -5.77 3.45 -21.86
N ALA A 246 -5.70 3.25 -20.55
CA ALA A 246 -6.20 4.18 -19.55
C ALA A 246 -5.18 4.44 -18.45
N GLU A 247 -5.13 5.69 -17.99
CA GLU A 247 -4.28 6.15 -16.89
C GLU A 247 -5.07 7.05 -15.95
N GLY A 248 -5.01 6.75 -14.66
CA GLY A 248 -5.48 7.64 -13.60
C GLY A 248 -4.34 7.99 -12.64
N ARG A 249 -4.28 9.26 -12.25
CA ARG A 249 -3.31 9.79 -11.28
C ARG A 249 -4.00 10.77 -10.35
N TRP A 250 -3.87 10.54 -9.06
CA TRP A 250 -4.58 11.32 -8.04
C TRP A 250 -3.62 11.78 -6.95
N PRO A 251 -3.91 12.93 -6.29
CA PRO A 251 -3.23 13.29 -5.07
C PRO A 251 -3.54 12.28 -3.95
N PRO A 252 -2.71 12.19 -2.90
CA PRO A 252 -3.01 11.38 -1.72
C PRO A 252 -4.36 11.79 -1.11
N THR A 253 -5.28 10.83 -0.99
CA THR A 253 -6.62 11.01 -0.41
C THR A 253 -6.75 10.15 0.85
N PRO A 254 -7.12 10.73 2.01
CA PRO A 254 -7.28 9.97 3.25
C PRO A 254 -8.16 8.73 3.10
N GLY A 255 -7.68 7.59 3.60
CA GLY A 255 -8.40 6.31 3.53
C GLY A 255 -8.42 5.63 2.15
N VAL A 256 -7.72 6.19 1.15
CA VAL A 256 -7.52 5.59 -0.18
C VAL A 256 -6.03 5.30 -0.39
N ASP A 257 -5.73 4.07 -0.83
CA ASP A 257 -4.37 3.61 -1.05
C ASP A 257 -3.86 3.94 -2.46
N LEU A 258 -4.69 3.72 -3.49
CA LEU A 258 -4.33 3.89 -4.89
C LEU A 258 -4.11 5.36 -5.27
N VAL A 259 -2.89 5.68 -5.71
CA VAL A 259 -2.52 7.02 -6.22
C VAL A 259 -2.26 7.05 -7.72
N ARG A 260 -2.03 5.88 -8.33
CA ARG A 260 -1.89 5.75 -9.79
C ARG A 260 -2.38 4.39 -10.28
N TRP A 261 -3.05 4.40 -11.42
CA TRP A 261 -3.52 3.23 -12.14
C TRP A 261 -3.20 3.37 -13.63
N ILE A 262 -2.66 2.31 -14.24
CA ILE A 262 -2.50 2.20 -15.69
C ILE A 262 -3.02 0.83 -16.12
N HIS A 263 -3.83 0.79 -17.18
CA HIS A 263 -4.43 -0.45 -17.67
C HIS A 263 -4.40 -0.52 -19.19
N ARG A 264 -3.76 -1.57 -19.70
CA ARG A 264 -3.68 -1.88 -21.12
C ARG A 264 -4.34 -3.21 -21.42
N VAL A 265 -5.39 -3.18 -22.22
CA VAL A 265 -6.14 -4.34 -22.70
C VAL A 265 -6.07 -4.40 -24.23
N ALA A 266 -5.86 -5.59 -24.78
CA ALA A 266 -5.96 -5.85 -26.21
C ALA A 266 -6.86 -7.05 -26.47
N ALA A 267 -7.87 -6.88 -27.33
CA ALA A 267 -8.86 -7.91 -27.68
C ALA A 267 -9.44 -8.62 -26.44
N GLY A 268 -9.83 -7.82 -25.45
CA GLY A 268 -10.39 -8.26 -24.18
C GLY A 268 -9.43 -8.91 -23.21
N ARG A 269 -8.13 -8.98 -23.49
CA ARG A 269 -7.14 -9.60 -22.59
C ARG A 269 -6.13 -8.59 -22.06
N ASP A 270 -5.87 -8.65 -20.75
CA ASP A 270 -4.86 -7.85 -20.07
C ASP A 270 -3.47 -8.04 -20.69
N GLN A 271 -2.83 -6.93 -21.05
CA GLN A 271 -1.43 -6.88 -21.51
C GLN A 271 -0.52 -6.34 -20.41
N SER A 272 -0.95 -5.28 -19.73
CA SER A 272 -0.23 -4.67 -18.63
C SER A 272 -1.21 -3.97 -17.70
N VAL A 273 -1.08 -4.23 -16.40
CA VAL A 273 -1.81 -3.53 -15.34
C VAL A 273 -0.80 -3.05 -14.32
N ARG A 274 -0.80 -1.75 -14.02
CA ARG A 274 0.05 -1.15 -13.00
C ARG A 274 -0.79 -0.43 -11.97
N THR A 275 -0.54 -0.72 -10.70
CA THR A 275 -1.07 0.04 -9.56
C THR A 275 0.08 0.59 -8.73
N VAL A 276 -0.11 1.79 -8.18
CA VAL A 276 0.78 2.39 -7.19
C VAL A 276 -0.08 2.74 -5.98
N GLU A 277 0.21 2.08 -4.87
CA GLU A 277 -0.52 2.21 -3.61
C GLU A 277 0.39 2.83 -2.55
N ARG A 278 -0.06 3.86 -1.84
CA ARG A 278 0.73 4.48 -0.77
C ARG A 278 0.61 3.73 0.55
N GLY A 279 1.60 3.89 1.40
CA GLY A 279 1.63 3.30 2.73
C GLY A 279 2.81 3.80 3.55
N TYR A 280 3.06 3.13 4.66
CA TYR A 280 4.07 3.49 5.64
C TYR A 280 4.90 2.27 6.06
N LEU A 281 6.17 2.51 6.40
CA LEU A 281 7.07 1.49 6.92
C LEU A 281 7.07 1.47 8.45
N TYR A 282 6.50 0.43 9.05
CA TYR A 282 6.48 0.24 10.49
C TYR A 282 7.80 -0.39 10.98
N PRO A 283 8.38 0.07 12.13
CA PRO A 283 7.87 1.10 13.06
C PRO A 283 8.46 2.50 12.80
N LEU A 284 9.21 2.71 11.73
CA LEU A 284 9.88 4.00 11.48
C LEU A 284 8.90 5.11 11.06
N GLY A 285 7.80 4.73 10.41
CA GLY A 285 6.72 5.57 9.90
C GLY A 285 7.06 6.38 8.66
N HIS A 286 8.09 5.98 7.91
CA HIS A 286 8.44 6.59 6.61
C HIS A 286 7.41 6.23 5.54
N GLU A 287 7.01 7.21 4.73
CA GLU A 287 6.12 6.99 3.59
C GLU A 287 6.80 6.18 2.47
N ALA A 288 6.10 5.17 1.97
CA ALA A 288 6.52 4.32 0.87
C ALA A 288 5.35 4.04 -0.08
N ALA A 289 5.66 3.61 -1.30
CA ALA A 289 4.66 3.20 -2.28
C ALA A 289 4.92 1.76 -2.73
N LEU A 290 3.88 0.93 -2.67
CA LEU A 290 3.84 -0.40 -3.28
C LEU A 290 3.49 -0.25 -4.76
N ILE A 291 4.44 -0.61 -5.61
CA ILE A 291 4.26 -0.65 -7.06
C ILE A 291 4.00 -2.10 -7.44
N THR A 292 2.80 -2.37 -7.96
CA THR A 292 2.45 -3.67 -8.51
C THR A 292 2.31 -3.56 -10.03
N VAL A 293 3.03 -4.41 -10.75
CA VAL A 293 2.95 -4.49 -12.22
C VAL A 293 2.63 -5.92 -12.61
N SER A 294 1.53 -6.13 -13.32
CA SER A 294 1.15 -7.41 -13.93
C SER A 294 1.27 -7.30 -15.43
N GLU A 295 2.26 -7.97 -16.02
CA GLU A 295 2.56 -7.88 -17.46
C GLU A 295 2.47 -9.25 -18.13
N ARG A 296 1.94 -9.27 -19.34
CA ARG A 296 1.87 -10.48 -20.16
C ARG A 296 3.25 -10.82 -20.69
N THR A 297 3.81 -11.91 -20.18
CA THR A 297 5.18 -12.33 -20.48
C THR A 297 5.20 -13.77 -20.98
N PRO A 298 6.04 -14.11 -21.97
CA PRO A 298 6.32 -15.50 -22.30
C PRO A 298 7.05 -16.19 -21.15
N VAL A 299 6.47 -17.27 -20.63
CA VAL A 299 7.03 -18.08 -19.53
C VAL A 299 7.16 -19.53 -19.99
N ALA A 300 8.31 -20.15 -19.72
CA ALA A 300 8.51 -21.57 -19.98
C ALA A 300 7.75 -22.41 -18.93
N ARG A 301 6.98 -23.39 -19.39
CA ARG A 301 6.20 -24.31 -18.56
C ARG A 301 6.16 -25.68 -19.24
N ALA A 302 6.65 -26.72 -18.55
CA ALA A 302 6.60 -28.11 -19.03
C ALA A 302 7.07 -28.26 -20.50
N GLY A 303 8.19 -27.60 -20.86
CA GLY A 303 8.75 -27.64 -22.21
C GLY A 303 8.01 -26.80 -23.26
N ARG A 304 6.99 -26.03 -22.88
CA ARG A 304 6.23 -25.12 -23.78
C ARG A 304 6.33 -23.68 -23.29
N THR A 305 6.32 -22.72 -24.22
CA THR A 305 6.20 -21.29 -23.88
C THR A 305 4.73 -20.91 -23.82
N VAL A 306 4.29 -20.38 -22.68
CA VAL A 306 2.94 -19.83 -22.50
C VAL A 306 3.01 -18.34 -22.22
N ALA A 307 2.12 -17.55 -22.82
CA ALA A 307 2.00 -16.13 -22.49
C ALA A 307 1.07 -15.98 -21.27
N ALA A 308 1.63 -15.68 -20.11
CA ALA A 308 0.91 -15.56 -18.85
C ALA A 308 1.08 -14.16 -18.26
N LEU A 309 0.13 -13.73 -17.43
CA LEU A 309 0.27 -12.51 -16.64
C LEU A 309 1.20 -12.77 -15.46
N VAL A 310 2.35 -12.11 -15.45
CA VAL A 310 3.33 -12.20 -14.36
C VAL A 310 3.25 -10.91 -13.56
N LYS A 311 2.85 -11.03 -12.30
CA LYS A 311 2.78 -9.96 -11.32
C LYS A 311 4.09 -9.85 -10.56
N ARG A 312 4.69 -8.65 -10.54
CA ARG A 312 5.83 -8.28 -9.71
C ARG A 312 5.46 -7.11 -8.80
N ARG A 313 6.13 -7.04 -7.65
CA ARG A 313 5.91 -6.01 -6.63
C ARG A 313 7.24 -5.41 -6.22
N THR A 314 7.32 -4.09 -6.13
CA THR A 314 8.46 -3.37 -5.57
C THR A 314 7.98 -2.30 -4.60
N LEU A 315 8.78 -1.96 -3.60
CA LEU A 315 8.53 -0.81 -2.74
C LEU A 315 9.45 0.33 -3.14
N LEU A 316 8.87 1.51 -3.38
CA LEU A 316 9.58 2.76 -3.59
C LEU A 316 9.50 3.59 -2.30
N ILE A 317 10.64 4.08 -1.81
CA ILE A 317 10.69 4.86 -0.56
C ILE A 317 10.60 6.35 -0.87
N GLY A 318 9.40 6.93 -0.70
CA GLY A 318 9.12 8.32 -1.03
C GLY A 318 9.71 9.30 -0.01
N GLN A 319 9.53 9.03 1.29
CA GLN A 319 10.11 9.83 2.37
C GLN A 319 11.36 9.17 2.91
N ARG A 320 12.54 9.57 2.42
CA ARG A 320 13.81 8.94 2.82
C ARG A 320 14.27 9.31 4.22
N ALA A 321 14.08 10.55 4.66
CA ALA A 321 14.57 11.02 5.97
C ALA A 321 13.43 11.50 6.87
N ARG A 322 13.48 11.13 8.16
CA ARG A 322 12.63 11.68 9.23
C ARG A 322 13.49 12.18 10.38
N ALA A 323 13.12 13.34 10.91
CA ALA A 323 13.73 13.91 12.11
C ALA A 323 12.97 13.45 13.37
N HIS A 324 13.73 13.20 14.43
CA HIS A 324 13.30 12.68 15.72
C HIS A 324 13.93 13.47 16.89
N ALA A 325 14.20 14.77 16.66
CA ALA A 325 14.92 15.60 17.62
C ALA A 325 14.23 15.67 19.00
N GLY A 326 12.89 15.74 19.02
CA GLY A 326 12.08 15.76 20.25
C GLY A 326 11.77 14.40 20.87
N ASP A 327 12.14 13.29 20.22
CA ASP A 327 11.73 11.93 20.62
C ASP A 327 12.73 11.32 21.60
N HIS A 328 12.85 11.87 22.81
CA HIS A 328 13.95 11.58 23.76
C HIS A 328 14.15 10.11 24.14
N ASP A 329 13.14 9.25 23.97
CA ASP A 329 13.18 7.80 24.15
C ASP A 329 13.80 7.03 22.95
N LEU A 330 14.31 7.74 21.94
CA LEU A 330 15.06 7.21 20.81
C LEU A 330 16.51 7.75 20.84
N PRO A 331 17.55 6.91 20.66
CA PRO A 331 18.95 7.37 20.64
C PRO A 331 19.32 8.12 19.36
N PHE A 332 18.45 8.16 18.36
CA PHE A 332 18.71 8.79 17.08
C PHE A 332 17.87 10.06 16.89
N ALA A 333 18.53 11.17 16.55
CA ALA A 333 17.88 12.43 16.22
C ALA A 333 17.34 12.47 14.78
N LYS A 334 17.84 11.60 13.90
CA LYS A 334 17.39 11.48 12.51
C LYS A 334 17.59 10.05 12.02
N ILE A 335 16.63 9.56 11.22
CA ILE A 335 16.70 8.26 10.55
C ILE A 335 16.46 8.46 9.05
N GLU A 336 17.42 8.02 8.24
CA GLU A 336 17.31 7.99 6.78
C GLU A 336 17.30 6.54 6.27
N ILE A 337 16.35 6.22 5.38
CA ILE A 337 16.33 4.97 4.63
C ILE A 337 17.11 5.19 3.34
N LEU A 338 18.24 4.49 3.23
CA LEU A 338 19.13 4.54 2.07
C LEU A 338 18.57 3.72 0.90
N THR A 339 17.82 2.65 1.17
CA THR A 339 17.10 1.89 0.14
C THR A 339 16.09 2.78 -0.59
N GLU A 340 16.28 3.00 -1.88
CA GLU A 340 15.33 3.76 -2.73
C GLU A 340 14.22 2.86 -3.26
N GLU A 341 14.58 1.68 -3.75
CA GLU A 341 13.67 0.64 -4.24
C GLU A 341 14.14 -0.75 -3.84
N THR A 342 13.21 -1.66 -3.50
CA THR A 342 13.56 -3.00 -2.98
C THR A 342 13.97 -4.03 -4.04
N GLY A 343 13.70 -3.77 -5.33
CA GLY A 343 13.61 -4.83 -6.34
C GLY A 343 12.39 -5.74 -6.12
N ASP A 344 12.30 -6.82 -6.91
CA ASP A 344 11.17 -7.75 -6.86
C ASP A 344 11.03 -8.39 -5.47
N LEU A 345 9.80 -8.35 -4.93
CA LEU A 345 9.44 -8.93 -3.65
C LEU A 345 8.71 -10.27 -3.84
N ASP A 346 8.89 -11.17 -2.87
CA ASP A 346 8.09 -12.39 -2.77
C ASP A 346 6.60 -12.07 -2.56
N THR A 347 5.74 -13.04 -2.83
CA THR A 347 4.30 -12.90 -2.57
C THR A 347 4.05 -12.58 -1.08
N PRO A 348 3.33 -11.49 -0.75
CA PRO A 348 3.07 -11.09 0.63
C PRO A 348 2.39 -12.18 1.47
N GLY A 349 2.90 -12.41 2.68
CA GLY A 349 2.20 -13.18 3.71
C GLY A 349 1.31 -12.28 4.56
N ALA A 350 0.11 -12.76 4.92
CA ALA A 350 -0.83 -12.00 5.74
C ALA A 350 -0.34 -11.83 7.19
N LEU A 351 -0.56 -10.65 7.77
CA LEU A 351 -0.29 -10.34 9.19
C LEU A 351 -1.54 -10.42 10.09
N GLY A 352 -2.61 -11.08 9.62
CA GLY A 352 -3.88 -11.17 10.36
C GLY A 352 -4.69 -9.87 10.39
N ILE A 353 -4.32 -8.88 9.58
CA ILE A 353 -5.10 -7.66 9.35
C ILE A 353 -6.03 -7.90 8.16
N PRO A 354 -7.36 -7.74 8.30
CA PRO A 354 -8.29 -7.91 7.19
C PRO A 354 -8.02 -6.94 6.05
N GLY A 355 -8.15 -7.43 4.81
CA GLY A 355 -7.97 -6.63 3.60
C GLY A 355 -6.95 -7.22 2.64
N ASP A 356 -7.04 -6.79 1.39
CA ASP A 356 -6.15 -7.20 0.32
C ASP A 356 -4.74 -6.65 0.55
N GLU A 357 -3.78 -7.50 0.93
CA GLU A 357 -2.37 -7.12 1.14
C GLU A 357 -2.22 -5.91 2.10
N ALA A 358 -3.09 -5.82 3.12
CA ALA A 358 -3.23 -4.69 4.03
C ALA A 358 -1.92 -4.31 4.76
N ALA A 359 -1.18 -5.31 5.23
CA ALA A 359 0.14 -5.15 5.81
C ALA A 359 0.94 -6.46 5.71
N PHE A 360 2.25 -6.36 5.48
CA PHE A 360 3.12 -7.53 5.34
C PHE A 360 4.59 -7.19 5.59
N TRP A 361 5.38 -8.21 5.94
CA TRP A 361 6.84 -8.14 5.86
C TRP A 361 7.26 -8.25 4.40
N PRO A 362 7.88 -7.23 3.78
CA PRO A 362 8.51 -7.36 2.48
C PRO A 362 9.57 -8.46 2.58
N ARG A 363 9.54 -9.41 1.65
CA ARG A 363 10.47 -10.53 1.61
C ARG A 363 11.12 -10.60 0.24
N SER A 364 12.37 -11.04 0.24
CA SER A 364 13.09 -11.42 -0.98
C SER A 364 13.84 -12.72 -0.69
N ARG A 365 13.71 -13.69 -1.61
CA ARG A 365 14.34 -15.02 -1.46
C ARG A 365 13.93 -15.73 -0.16
N GLY A 366 12.68 -15.57 0.25
CA GLY A 366 12.10 -16.15 1.45
C GLY A 366 12.51 -15.49 2.77
N ARG A 367 13.29 -14.41 2.76
CA ARG A 367 13.76 -13.72 3.98
C ARG A 367 13.20 -12.30 4.05
N PRO A 368 12.91 -11.75 5.25
CA PRO A 368 12.55 -10.34 5.41
C PRO A 368 13.60 -9.42 4.76
N TYR A 369 13.14 -8.43 4.01
CA TYR A 369 13.99 -7.52 3.25
C TYR A 369 14.77 -6.59 4.18
N PRO A 370 16.11 -6.55 4.16
CA PRO A 370 16.91 -5.71 5.04
C PRO A 370 17.05 -4.29 4.48
N PHE A 371 16.22 -3.36 4.94
CA PHE A 371 16.34 -1.95 4.53
C PHE A 371 17.64 -1.35 5.08
N SER A 372 18.42 -0.72 4.20
CA SER A 372 19.66 -0.03 4.59
C SER A 372 19.32 1.32 5.21
N LEU A 373 19.89 1.62 6.37
CA LEU A 373 19.58 2.80 7.17
C LEU A 373 20.84 3.60 7.47
N ARG A 374 20.70 4.93 7.51
CA ARG A 374 21.64 5.85 8.13
C ARG A 374 20.98 6.54 9.32
N LEU A 375 21.65 6.53 10.45
CA LEU A 375 21.11 6.91 11.75
C LEU A 375 22.02 7.96 12.38
N TRP A 376 21.50 9.13 12.74
CA TRP A 376 22.28 10.15 13.45
C TRP A 376 21.96 10.06 14.92
N ASP A 377 22.96 9.77 15.75
CA ASP A 377 22.78 9.74 17.20
C ASP A 377 22.53 11.13 17.80
N ARG A 378 22.44 11.21 19.13
CA ARG A 378 22.17 12.47 19.83
C ARG A 378 23.27 13.52 19.71
N ASP A 379 24.47 13.13 19.34
CA ASP A 379 25.60 14.02 19.06
C ASP A 379 25.84 14.20 17.55
N GLN A 380 24.83 13.89 16.73
CA GLN A 380 24.86 14.01 15.26
C GLN A 380 25.92 13.14 14.57
N ARG A 381 26.39 12.06 15.21
CA ARG A 381 27.30 11.11 14.55
C ARG A 381 26.49 10.13 13.70
N PRO A 382 26.83 9.94 12.41
CA PRO A 382 26.14 9.00 11.55
C PRO A 382 26.61 7.56 11.80
N HIS A 383 25.64 6.64 11.81
CA HIS A 383 25.84 5.20 11.92
C HIS A 383 25.04 4.51 10.81
N GLU A 384 25.56 3.40 10.30
CA GLU A 384 24.88 2.60 9.27
C GLU A 384 24.47 1.25 9.82
N ALA A 385 23.27 0.81 9.46
CA ALA A 385 22.71 -0.45 9.89
C ALA A 385 21.69 -0.95 8.87
N SER A 386 21.15 -2.14 9.09
CA SER A 386 20.01 -2.64 8.31
C SER A 386 18.94 -3.23 9.20
N LEU A 387 17.68 -3.05 8.81
CA LEU A 387 16.53 -3.52 9.58
C LEU A 387 15.41 -3.95 8.64
N PRO A 388 14.81 -5.14 8.82
CA PRO A 388 13.55 -5.44 8.15
C PRO A 388 12.42 -4.60 8.72
N LEU A 389 11.53 -4.13 7.85
CA LEU A 389 10.39 -3.27 8.19
C LEU A 389 9.09 -3.91 7.70
N ILE A 390 7.95 -3.52 8.25
CA ILE A 390 6.63 -3.94 7.77
C ILE A 390 6.07 -2.84 6.88
N PHE A 391 5.58 -3.17 5.68
CA PHE A 391 4.78 -2.25 4.89
C PHE A 391 3.33 -2.30 5.34
N VAL A 392 2.70 -1.14 5.52
CA VAL A 392 1.30 -0.98 5.94
C VAL A 392 0.62 0.00 5.00
N LYS A 393 -0.50 -0.39 4.37
CA LYS A 393 -1.27 0.48 3.48
C LYS A 393 -1.85 1.69 4.24
N ALA A 394 -2.00 2.82 3.57
CA ALA A 394 -2.49 4.05 4.20
C ALA A 394 -3.94 3.94 4.69
N SER A 395 -4.81 3.18 4.02
CA SER A 395 -6.19 2.91 4.44
C SER A 395 -6.27 2.19 5.79
N ILE A 396 -5.28 1.38 6.13
CA ILE A 396 -5.18 0.72 7.45
C ILE A 396 -4.76 1.73 8.52
N VAL A 397 -3.85 2.62 8.16
CA VAL A 397 -3.28 3.66 9.02
C VAL A 397 -4.27 4.79 9.29
N GLU A 398 -5.08 5.16 8.31
CA GLU A 398 -5.93 6.35 8.30
C GLU A 398 -7.44 6.00 8.38
N GLY A 399 -7.79 4.72 8.30
CA GLY A 399 -9.18 4.28 8.14
C GLY A 399 -10.00 4.06 9.42
N GLY A 400 -9.41 4.21 10.61
CA GLY A 400 -10.13 4.09 11.87
C GLY A 400 -10.75 5.41 12.36
N PRO A 401 -11.42 5.40 13.53
CA PRO A 401 -12.10 6.57 14.08
C PRO A 401 -11.17 7.79 14.19
N GLY A 402 -11.62 8.95 13.70
CA GLY A 402 -10.83 10.18 13.73
C GLY A 402 -9.64 10.21 12.76
N GLY A 403 -9.59 9.30 11.78
CA GLY A 403 -8.49 9.23 10.81
C GLY A 403 -7.24 8.54 11.34
N GLN A 404 -7.39 7.67 12.36
CA GLN A 404 -6.28 7.00 13.05
C GLN A 404 -6.36 5.48 12.88
N ILE A 405 -5.25 4.80 13.12
CA ILE A 405 -5.21 3.33 13.04
C ILE A 405 -6.13 2.71 14.10
N ALA A 406 -6.93 1.72 13.69
CA ALA A 406 -7.77 0.97 14.62
C ALA A 406 -6.91 0.19 15.64
N ALA A 407 -7.34 0.17 16.91
CA ALA A 407 -6.59 -0.48 17.99
C ALA A 407 -6.27 -1.96 17.72
N ALA A 408 -7.19 -2.69 17.09
CA ALA A 408 -6.98 -4.08 16.70
C ALA A 408 -5.87 -4.24 15.65
N HIS A 409 -5.81 -3.35 14.65
CA HIS A 409 -4.75 -3.37 13.62
C HIS A 409 -3.40 -3.02 14.22
N LEU A 410 -3.35 -2.00 15.11
CA LEU A 410 -2.12 -1.66 15.82
C LEU A 410 -1.63 -2.80 16.71
N SER A 411 -2.54 -3.50 17.40
CA SER A 411 -2.22 -4.68 18.20
C SER A 411 -1.63 -5.81 17.35
N ALA A 412 -2.19 -6.07 16.17
CA ALA A 412 -1.67 -7.06 15.23
C ALA A 412 -0.26 -6.70 14.73
N LEU A 413 -0.02 -5.43 14.36
CA LEU A 413 1.30 -4.94 13.96
C LEU A 413 2.33 -5.10 15.09
N ARG A 414 1.97 -4.67 16.30
CA ARG A 414 2.83 -4.80 17.49
C ARG A 414 3.16 -6.25 17.75
N SER A 415 2.17 -7.14 17.74
CA SER A 415 2.35 -8.58 17.96
C SER A 415 3.29 -9.21 16.93
N ALA A 416 3.09 -8.90 15.64
CA ALA A 416 3.96 -9.38 14.56
C ALA A 416 5.40 -8.88 14.70
N TRP A 417 5.57 -7.61 15.08
CA TRP A 417 6.89 -7.02 15.31
C TRP A 417 7.60 -7.60 16.53
N THR A 418 6.90 -7.71 17.66
CA THR A 418 7.47 -8.27 18.89
C THR A 418 7.81 -9.74 18.73
N SER A 419 7.01 -10.51 18.00
CA SER A 419 7.27 -11.93 17.75
C SER A 419 8.50 -12.14 16.85
N ALA A 420 8.68 -11.28 15.83
CA ALA A 420 9.87 -11.32 14.97
C ALA A 420 11.14 -10.80 15.67
N ALA A 421 10.97 -9.92 16.66
CA ALA A 421 12.01 -9.33 17.50
C ALA A 421 13.27 -8.84 16.72
N PRO A 422 13.09 -8.05 15.64
CA PRO A 422 14.19 -7.68 14.75
C PRO A 422 15.26 -6.87 15.48
N ARG A 423 16.52 -7.23 15.26
CA ARG A 423 17.69 -6.58 15.84
C ARG A 423 18.34 -5.64 14.83
N LEU A 424 18.49 -4.38 15.23
CA LEU A 424 19.33 -3.40 14.55
C LEU A 424 20.77 -3.61 14.99
N HIS A 425 21.57 -4.28 14.17
CA HIS A 425 22.98 -4.54 14.49
C HIS A 425 23.83 -3.31 14.20
N LEU A 426 24.67 -2.91 15.16
CA LEU A 426 25.49 -1.71 15.11
C LEU A 426 26.99 -1.99 15.22
N GLY A 427 27.39 -3.27 15.21
CA GLY A 427 28.80 -3.66 15.11
C GLY A 427 29.69 -3.16 16.25
N ARG A 428 29.13 -2.92 17.46
CA ARG A 428 29.83 -2.31 18.60
C ARG A 428 30.25 -0.85 18.37
N ALA A 429 29.51 -0.11 17.55
CA ALA A 429 29.68 1.33 17.42
C ALA A 429 29.40 2.03 18.76
N ALA A 430 30.11 3.14 19.02
CA ALA A 430 29.83 4.02 20.15
C ALA A 430 28.64 4.93 19.80
N ILE A 431 27.51 4.74 20.47
CA ILE A 431 26.26 5.48 20.21
C ILE A 431 25.98 6.45 21.36
N ALA A 432 25.70 7.71 21.04
CA ALA A 432 25.21 8.68 22.01
C ALA A 432 23.70 8.48 22.29
N TYR A 433 23.35 7.94 23.46
CA TYR A 433 21.94 7.69 23.84
C TYR A 433 21.20 8.95 24.31
N ALA A 434 21.95 9.92 24.82
CA ALA A 434 21.50 11.27 25.17
C ALA A 434 22.52 12.28 24.63
N ALA A 435 22.16 13.55 24.48
CA ALA A 435 23.13 14.57 24.09
C ALA A 435 24.26 14.61 25.14
N SER A 436 25.52 14.69 24.72
CA SER A 436 26.64 14.79 25.65
C SER A 436 26.48 16.02 26.57
N SER A 437 26.97 15.96 27.81
CA SER A 437 27.04 17.17 28.64
C SER A 437 28.04 18.19 28.07
N GLN A 438 27.87 19.47 28.42
CA GLN A 438 28.84 20.50 28.05
C GLN A 438 30.20 20.32 28.75
N GLU A 439 30.23 19.58 29.85
CA GLU A 439 31.41 19.39 30.69
C GLU A 439 32.27 18.22 30.23
N GLN A 440 31.65 17.15 29.71
CA GLN A 440 32.36 15.97 29.23
C GLN A 440 31.72 15.43 27.95
N ALA A 441 32.38 15.70 26.81
CA ALA A 441 32.02 15.09 25.55
C ALA A 441 32.20 13.55 25.64
N GLY A 442 31.19 12.79 25.24
CA GLY A 442 31.27 11.33 25.24
C GLY A 442 30.62 10.63 26.44
N ASP A 443 30.11 11.37 27.42
CA ASP A 443 29.56 10.83 28.68
C ASP A 443 28.30 9.95 28.51
N THR A 444 27.66 10.03 27.35
CA THR A 444 26.49 9.23 26.95
C THR A 444 26.80 8.19 25.87
N HIS A 445 28.07 8.00 25.52
CA HIS A 445 28.50 7.10 24.45
C HIS A 445 28.66 5.69 24.99
N LEU A 446 27.83 4.79 24.50
CA LEU A 446 27.85 3.38 24.88
C LEU A 446 28.23 2.53 23.68
N THR A 447 29.06 1.51 23.91
CA THR A 447 29.46 0.55 22.88
C THR A 447 28.29 -0.40 22.64
N THR A 448 27.58 -0.24 21.53
CA THR A 448 26.30 -0.94 21.27
C THR A 448 26.46 -2.08 20.27
N SER A 449 26.16 -3.31 20.68
CA SER A 449 26.15 -4.47 19.78
C SER A 449 24.92 -4.45 18.87
N TRP A 450 23.74 -4.32 19.47
CA TRP A 450 22.45 -4.32 18.81
C TRP A 450 21.40 -3.58 19.64
N MET A 451 20.31 -3.17 18.99
CA MET A 451 19.12 -2.69 19.68
C MET A 451 17.84 -3.20 19.02
N ARG A 452 16.75 -3.22 19.80
CA ARG A 452 15.39 -3.47 19.32
C ARG A 452 14.59 -2.17 19.43
N LEU A 453 13.92 -1.83 18.34
CA LEU A 453 12.99 -0.71 18.30
C LEU A 453 11.57 -1.19 18.61
N GLY A 454 10.78 -0.32 19.21
CA GLY A 454 9.33 -0.43 19.26
C GLY A 454 8.68 0.79 18.60
N ASP A 455 7.38 0.93 18.76
CA ASP A 455 6.61 2.08 18.29
C ASP A 455 6.08 2.91 19.48
N ALA A 456 5.95 4.21 19.28
CA ALA A 456 5.11 5.10 20.07
C ALA A 456 4.17 5.84 19.13
N LEU A 457 2.95 6.13 19.59
CA LEU A 457 2.02 6.93 18.78
C LEU A 457 2.55 8.35 18.65
N ALA A 458 2.53 8.87 17.41
CA ALA A 458 2.90 10.25 17.12
C ALA A 458 1.65 11.14 17.18
N ALA A 459 1.80 12.37 17.68
CA ALA A 459 0.75 13.37 17.61
C ALA A 459 0.73 14.03 16.22
N GLY A 460 -0.41 13.97 15.52
CA GLY A 460 -0.61 14.69 14.26
C GLY A 460 -1.16 13.82 13.11
N PRO A 461 -1.44 14.45 11.94
CA PRO A 461 -2.12 13.82 10.81
C PRO A 461 -1.24 12.96 9.89
N ALA A 462 0.08 12.89 10.11
CA ALA A 462 1.02 12.10 9.29
C ALA A 462 1.66 10.98 10.11
N ALA A 463 1.79 9.78 9.51
CA ALA A 463 2.29 8.52 10.07
C ALA A 463 2.04 8.32 11.58
N PRO A 464 1.07 7.48 11.99
CA PRO A 464 0.53 7.45 13.36
C PRO A 464 1.53 6.94 14.41
N TRP A 465 2.71 6.49 14.00
CA TRP A 465 3.77 6.04 14.90
C TRP A 465 5.14 6.64 14.56
N ARG A 466 5.96 6.71 15.60
CA ARG A 466 7.39 6.98 15.57
C ARG A 466 8.15 5.80 16.22
N PRO A 467 9.41 5.56 15.84
CA PRO A 467 10.21 4.56 16.52
C PRO A 467 10.57 5.03 17.93
N ARG A 468 10.70 4.08 18.85
CA ARG A 468 11.29 4.28 20.18
C ARG A 468 12.26 3.14 20.50
N LEU A 469 13.25 3.39 21.35
CA LEU A 469 14.11 2.32 21.85
C LEU A 469 13.34 1.43 22.81
N ARG A 470 13.31 0.12 22.55
CA ARG A 470 12.76 -0.87 23.48
C ARG A 470 13.83 -1.39 24.41
N VAL A 471 14.95 -1.82 23.84
CA VAL A 471 16.11 -2.36 24.56
C VAL A 471 17.35 -2.28 23.69
N ALA A 472 18.51 -2.05 24.28
CA ALA A 472 19.81 -2.18 23.62
C ALA A 472 20.78 -3.01 24.45
N GLU A 473 21.58 -3.83 23.79
CA GLU A 473 22.74 -4.48 24.39
C GLU A 473 23.95 -3.56 24.25
N VAL A 474 24.47 -3.12 25.39
CA VAL A 474 25.57 -2.17 25.48
C VAL A 474 26.69 -2.72 26.35
N ARG A 475 27.90 -2.23 26.09
CA ARG A 475 29.01 -2.28 27.03
C ARG A 475 29.30 -0.87 27.51
N LEU A 476 29.76 -0.78 28.74
CA LEU A 476 30.06 0.48 29.42
C LEU A 476 31.58 0.60 29.55
N PRO A 477 32.27 1.33 28.65
CA PRO A 477 33.73 1.47 28.71
C PRO A 477 34.22 1.98 30.07
N ALA A 478 33.44 2.85 30.72
CA ALA A 478 33.74 3.34 32.05
C ALA A 478 33.75 2.23 33.12
N LEU A 479 32.86 1.23 33.03
CA LEU A 479 32.86 0.09 33.97
C LEU A 479 34.00 -0.87 33.69
N GLU A 480 34.29 -1.14 32.41
CA GLU A 480 35.43 -1.98 32.04
C GLU A 480 36.73 -1.38 32.57
N ALA A 481 36.91 -0.07 32.47
CA ALA A 481 38.06 0.63 33.03
C ALA A 481 38.09 0.63 34.57
N LEU A 482 36.94 0.79 35.23
CA LEU A 482 36.84 0.98 36.67
C LEU A 482 36.91 -0.34 37.46
N VAL A 483 36.09 -1.32 37.07
CA VAL A 483 35.93 -2.60 37.78
C VAL A 483 36.46 -3.80 37.01
N GLY A 484 36.91 -3.63 35.77
CA GLY A 484 37.37 -4.73 34.90
C GLY A 484 36.22 -5.54 34.28
N ASP A 485 34.99 -5.05 34.40
CA ASP A 485 33.80 -5.75 33.93
C ASP A 485 33.46 -5.39 32.49
N ALA A 486 33.69 -6.34 31.58
CA ALA A 486 33.40 -6.22 30.15
C ALA A 486 32.07 -6.89 29.74
N GLN A 487 31.23 -7.33 30.70
CA GLN A 487 29.99 -8.03 30.40
C GLN A 487 29.00 -7.10 29.68
N PRO A 488 28.33 -7.58 28.61
CA PRO A 488 27.25 -6.84 27.99
C PRO A 488 26.07 -6.71 28.95
N ARG A 489 25.42 -5.54 28.92
CA ARG A 489 24.25 -5.21 29.74
C ARG A 489 23.13 -4.74 28.83
N HIS A 490 21.89 -4.93 29.28
CA HIS A 490 20.72 -4.46 28.55
C HIS A 490 20.17 -3.19 29.20
N ILE A 491 19.88 -2.19 28.37
CA ILE A 491 19.33 -0.91 28.81
C ILE A 491 18.07 -0.54 28.02
N LYS A 492 17.19 0.24 28.65
CA LYS A 492 16.08 0.94 28.00
C LYS A 492 16.02 2.39 28.45
N PRO A 493 15.34 3.30 27.71
CA PRO A 493 15.18 4.68 28.14
C PRO A 493 14.55 4.77 29.53
N SER A 494 15.05 5.69 30.37
CA SER A 494 14.43 5.96 31.66
C SER A 494 13.04 6.60 31.44
N PRO A 495 11.98 6.18 32.16
CA PRO A 495 10.68 6.85 32.10
C PRO A 495 10.72 8.34 32.50
N ARG A 496 11.75 8.76 33.25
CA ARG A 496 11.98 10.15 33.66
C ARG A 496 12.73 10.98 32.61
N TRP A 497 13.24 10.32 31.56
CA TRP A 497 13.99 10.99 30.52
C TRP A 497 13.07 11.68 29.53
N ALA A 498 12.81 12.97 29.77
CA ALA A 498 12.11 13.86 28.85
C ALA A 498 13.06 14.87 28.17
N GLY A 499 14.37 14.61 28.19
CA GLY A 499 15.41 15.47 27.62
C GLY A 499 16.26 16.22 28.67
N PRO A 500 17.23 17.05 28.23
CA PRO A 500 18.23 17.69 29.09
C PRO A 500 17.67 18.59 30.20
N SER A 501 16.46 19.11 30.04
CA SER A 501 15.81 20.09 30.92
C SER A 501 14.57 19.51 31.63
N ALA A 502 14.44 18.19 31.70
CA ALA A 502 13.27 17.52 32.25
C ALA A 502 13.07 17.86 33.75
N PRO A 503 11.93 18.47 34.15
CA PRO A 503 11.61 18.70 35.55
C PRO A 503 11.54 17.35 36.30
N GLY A 504 12.22 17.24 37.45
CA GLY A 504 12.21 16.01 38.25
C GLY A 504 13.22 14.93 37.83
N ASN A 505 14.19 15.27 36.98
CA ASN A 505 15.35 14.41 36.66
C ASN A 505 16.67 15.17 36.87
N ALA A 506 16.84 15.72 38.08
CA ALA A 506 18.03 16.51 38.42
C ALA A 506 19.33 15.71 38.26
N GLY A 507 19.28 14.41 38.51
CA GLY A 507 20.38 13.47 38.31
C GLY A 507 20.74 13.18 36.84
N GLY A 508 19.92 13.60 35.87
CA GLY A 508 20.18 13.38 34.45
C GLY A 508 20.19 11.90 34.05
N VAL A 509 19.34 11.07 34.68
CA VAL A 509 19.19 9.65 34.37
C VAL A 509 18.50 9.50 33.01
N TYR A 510 19.20 8.91 32.04
CA TYR A 510 18.68 8.75 30.68
C TYR A 510 18.34 7.30 30.33
N ALA A 511 18.91 6.32 31.03
CA ALA A 511 18.64 4.91 30.80
C ALA A 511 18.59 4.12 32.11
N VAL A 512 17.89 2.98 32.09
CA VAL A 512 17.79 2.03 33.20
C VAL A 512 18.18 0.62 32.72
N PHE A 513 18.77 -0.18 33.61
CA PHE A 513 19.13 -1.56 33.31
C PHE A 513 17.91 -2.47 33.32
N THR A 514 17.89 -3.45 32.42
CA THR A 514 16.72 -4.31 32.18
C THR A 514 17.15 -5.71 31.72
N ASP A 515 16.20 -6.62 31.58
CA ASP A 515 16.42 -7.92 30.94
C ASP A 515 16.62 -7.78 29.40
N GLU A 516 16.94 -8.88 28.72
CA GLU A 516 17.16 -8.89 27.26
C GLU A 516 15.94 -8.44 26.43
N ASP A 517 14.74 -8.50 26.99
CA ASP A 517 13.48 -8.16 26.32
C ASP A 517 12.99 -6.73 26.63
N GLY A 518 13.68 -6.03 27.53
CA GLY A 518 13.31 -4.70 28.03
C GLY A 518 12.16 -4.71 29.03
N GLY A 519 11.82 -5.87 29.59
CA GLY A 519 10.69 -6.10 30.48
C GLY A 519 11.00 -5.66 31.91
N ALA A 520 11.59 -6.56 32.69
CA ALA A 520 11.93 -6.34 34.10
C ALA A 520 13.14 -5.41 34.24
N LEU A 521 13.13 -4.55 35.26
CA LEU A 521 14.32 -3.80 35.67
C LEU A 521 15.30 -4.75 36.37
N VAL A 522 16.59 -4.53 36.14
CA VAL A 522 17.66 -5.39 36.68
C VAL A 522 18.64 -4.53 37.48
N GLU A 523 18.90 -4.92 38.71
CA GLU A 523 19.99 -4.36 39.51
C GLU A 523 21.28 -5.14 39.24
N HIS A 524 22.39 -4.43 39.18
CA HIS A 524 23.71 -5.01 38.99
C HIS A 524 24.65 -4.67 40.14
N ASP A 525 25.33 -5.69 40.66
CA ASP A 525 26.45 -5.53 41.60
C ASP A 525 27.76 -5.41 40.81
N LEU A 526 28.38 -4.24 40.88
CA LEU A 526 29.65 -3.88 40.25
C LEU A 526 30.79 -4.14 41.22
N ALA A 527 31.22 -5.39 41.31
CA ALA A 527 32.32 -5.81 42.17
C ALA A 527 33.67 -5.36 41.60
N PHE A 528 34.48 -4.71 42.43
CA PHE A 528 35.84 -4.33 42.09
C PHE A 528 36.75 -5.54 42.23
N GLY A 529 37.55 -5.82 41.20
CA GLY A 529 38.61 -6.84 41.28
C GLY A 529 39.59 -6.55 42.42
N PRO A 530 40.20 -7.56 43.05
CA PRO A 530 41.10 -7.38 44.20
C PRO A 530 42.30 -6.47 43.88
N ASP A 531 42.79 -6.52 42.65
CA ASP A 531 43.84 -5.70 42.06
C ASP A 531 43.40 -4.24 41.84
N ARG A 532 42.10 -3.95 41.77
CA ARG A 532 41.54 -2.58 41.71
C ARG A 532 41.15 -2.05 43.10
N ALA A 533 40.79 -2.92 44.03
CA ALA A 533 40.39 -2.56 45.39
C ALA A 533 41.55 -2.55 46.41
N GLY A 534 42.80 -2.76 45.94
CA GLY A 534 44.01 -2.72 46.77
C GLY A 534 44.14 -3.89 47.75
N GLY A 535 43.41 -5.00 47.54
CA GLY A 535 43.50 -6.25 48.32
C GLY A 535 42.97 -6.20 49.77
N LEU A 536 42.64 -5.02 50.30
CA LEU A 536 42.22 -4.82 51.70
C LEU A 536 40.73 -4.54 51.87
N ALA A 537 40.05 -4.18 50.79
CA ALA A 537 38.61 -3.94 50.77
C ALA A 537 37.95 -4.81 49.70
N ASN A 538 36.79 -5.35 50.03
CA ASN A 538 35.84 -5.84 49.04
C ASN A 538 34.86 -4.70 48.77
N LEU A 539 34.96 -4.07 47.60
CA LEU A 539 34.08 -2.98 47.19
C LEU A 539 33.16 -3.49 46.09
N SER A 540 31.86 -3.30 46.26
CA SER A 540 30.88 -3.55 45.21
C SER A 540 29.83 -2.43 45.21
N LEU A 541 29.51 -1.91 44.03
CA LEU A 541 28.53 -0.84 43.87
C LEU A 541 27.25 -1.36 43.23
N LYS A 542 26.10 -0.90 43.69
CA LYS A 542 24.83 -1.16 43.03
C LYS A 542 24.66 -0.24 41.83
N ALA A 543 24.10 -0.77 40.75
CA ALA A 543 23.74 0.02 39.58
C ALA A 543 22.37 -0.40 39.05
N THR A 544 21.45 0.56 38.99
CA THR A 544 20.08 0.40 38.46
C THR A 544 19.85 1.21 37.19
N GLY A 545 20.67 2.24 36.92
CA GLY A 545 20.59 3.01 35.69
C GLY A 545 21.87 3.76 35.31
N LEU A 546 21.74 4.62 34.30
CA LEU A 546 22.80 5.44 33.72
C LEU A 546 22.39 6.92 33.74
N ALA A 547 23.23 7.73 34.37
CA ALA A 547 23.13 9.18 34.41
C ALA A 547 24.19 9.82 33.49
N ARG A 548 23.84 10.94 32.85
CA ARG A 548 24.75 11.66 31.92
C ARG A 548 26.08 12.00 32.58
N ARG A 549 26.04 12.60 33.78
CA ARG A 549 27.24 13.08 34.49
C ARG A 549 27.94 12.03 35.35
N PHE A 550 27.16 11.11 35.93
CA PHE A 550 27.65 10.20 36.96
C PHE A 550 27.91 8.79 36.44
N GLY A 551 27.54 8.49 35.19
CA GLY A 551 27.64 7.14 34.64
C GLY A 551 26.67 6.19 35.34
N PRO A 552 27.09 4.94 35.65
CA PRO A 552 26.29 3.98 36.42
C PRO A 552 25.91 4.50 37.80
N VAL A 553 24.62 4.45 38.11
CA VAL A 553 24.06 5.00 39.37
C VAL A 553 23.19 3.98 40.08
N ALA A 554 23.26 3.99 41.41
CA ALA A 554 22.33 3.30 42.31
C ALA A 554 21.12 4.20 42.60
N ASP A 555 19.99 3.60 42.93
CA ASP A 555 18.78 4.31 43.38
C ASP A 555 18.44 5.50 42.47
N ASP A 556 18.19 5.18 41.20
CA ASP A 556 17.88 6.16 40.15
C ASP A 556 16.63 7.00 40.47
N ASP A 557 15.76 6.49 41.34
CA ASP A 557 14.64 7.21 41.94
C ASP A 557 15.12 8.34 42.87
N ALA A 558 15.97 8.03 43.86
CA ALA A 558 16.52 9.02 44.77
C ALA A 558 17.46 10.00 44.06
N LEU A 559 18.22 9.55 43.06
CA LEU A 559 19.10 10.43 42.29
C LEU A 559 18.32 11.39 41.39
N ALA A 560 17.25 10.92 40.75
CA ALA A 560 16.40 11.78 39.94
C ALA A 560 15.68 12.85 40.78
N SER A 561 15.27 12.51 42.01
CA SER A 561 14.62 13.42 42.96
C SER A 561 15.58 14.31 43.77
N GLY A 562 16.89 14.12 43.62
CA GLY A 562 17.91 14.87 44.36
C GLY A 562 18.05 14.46 45.83
N GLN A 563 17.52 13.30 46.22
CA GLN A 563 17.53 12.75 47.58
C GLN A 563 18.56 11.64 47.79
N PHE A 564 19.53 11.51 46.87
CA PHE A 564 20.53 10.46 46.88
C PHE A 564 21.38 10.43 48.16
N THR A 565 21.57 9.24 48.73
CA THR A 565 22.48 8.99 49.86
C THR A 565 23.68 8.13 49.43
N PRO A 566 24.92 8.56 49.65
CA PRO A 566 26.12 7.79 49.29
C PRO A 566 26.14 6.33 49.79
N SER A 567 25.52 6.05 50.94
CA SER A 567 25.40 4.70 51.53
C SER A 567 24.56 3.74 50.68
N SER A 568 23.59 4.23 49.91
CA SER A 568 22.78 3.38 49.01
C SER A 568 23.58 2.83 47.83
N LEU A 569 24.68 3.50 47.47
CA LEU A 569 25.60 3.10 46.39
C LEU A 569 26.31 1.77 46.67
N LEU A 570 26.67 1.51 47.94
CA LEU A 570 27.47 0.35 48.32
C LEU A 570 26.59 -0.90 48.39
N ALA A 571 26.98 -1.99 47.73
CA ALA A 571 26.31 -3.28 47.89
C ALA A 571 26.46 -3.81 49.33
N ALA A 572 25.51 -4.63 49.77
CA ALA A 572 25.52 -5.22 51.13
C ALA A 572 26.74 -6.11 51.39
N THR A 573 27.45 -6.55 50.34
CA THR A 573 28.67 -7.35 50.36
C THR A 573 29.94 -6.52 50.55
N SER A 574 29.85 -5.17 50.51
CA SER A 574 31.02 -4.30 50.64
C SER A 574 31.61 -4.32 52.05
N ARG A 575 32.89 -4.71 52.18
CA ARG A 575 33.59 -4.90 53.46
C ARG A 575 34.99 -4.31 53.43
N LEU A 576 35.42 -3.74 54.55
CA LEU A 576 36.82 -3.41 54.82
C LEU A 576 37.44 -4.49 55.72
N LEU A 577 38.62 -5.00 55.34
CA LEU A 577 39.34 -6.07 56.05
C LEU A 577 38.49 -7.32 56.34
N GLY A 578 37.49 -7.60 55.49
CA GLY A 578 36.58 -8.74 55.61
C GLY A 578 35.53 -8.65 56.73
N GLY A 579 35.65 -7.72 57.68
CA GLY A 579 34.79 -7.65 58.88
C GLY A 579 33.90 -6.42 58.98
N VAL A 580 34.33 -5.26 58.48
CA VAL A 580 33.62 -3.98 58.67
C VAL A 580 32.72 -3.70 57.47
N SER A 581 31.42 -3.52 57.70
CA SER A 581 30.46 -3.10 56.66
C SER A 581 30.72 -1.65 56.26
N LEU A 582 31.16 -1.44 55.01
CA LEU A 582 31.39 -0.09 54.49
C LEU A 582 30.08 0.69 54.35
N ARG A 583 28.97 0.01 54.05
CA ARG A 583 27.64 0.61 53.95
C ARG A 583 27.20 1.20 55.30
N ASP A 584 27.34 0.45 56.38
CA ASP A 584 26.87 0.87 57.71
C ASP A 584 27.75 2.00 58.26
N ALA A 585 29.06 1.93 58.02
CA ALA A 585 29.99 3.00 58.38
C ALA A 585 29.64 4.31 57.67
N LEU A 586 29.30 4.26 56.38
CA LEU A 586 28.94 5.45 55.61
C LEU A 586 27.58 6.02 56.02
N ALA A 587 26.59 5.15 56.27
CA ALA A 587 25.27 5.55 56.76
C ALA A 587 25.34 6.24 58.14
N ALA A 588 26.19 5.73 59.05
CA ALA A 588 26.44 6.36 60.34
C ALA A 588 27.08 7.74 60.20
N SER A 589 28.01 7.91 59.26
CA SER A 589 28.62 9.21 58.96
C SER A 589 27.62 10.21 58.35
N GLU A 590 26.71 9.75 57.49
CA GLU A 590 25.68 10.59 56.87
C GLU A 590 24.70 11.15 57.91
N ALA A 591 24.32 10.33 58.91
CA ALA A 591 23.49 10.78 60.01
C ALA A 591 24.18 11.90 60.81
N LEU A 592 25.49 11.79 61.03
CA LEU A 592 26.29 12.76 61.78
C LEU A 592 26.50 14.11 61.06
N VAL A 593 26.41 14.15 59.73
CA VAL A 593 26.55 15.37 58.91
C VAL A 593 25.21 16.08 58.71
N ARG A 594 24.09 15.40 58.94
CA ARG A 594 22.73 15.96 58.86
C ARG A 594 22.25 16.59 60.18
N GLU A 595 22.85 16.21 61.30
CA GLU A 595 22.80 16.96 62.58
C GLU A 595 23.73 18.18 62.52
#